data_AF-A0A7R8NIY6-F1
#
_entry.id   AF-A0A7R8NIY6-F1
#
_cell.length_a   1.000
_cell.length_b   1.000
_cell.length_c   1.000
_cell.angle_alpha   90.00
_cell.angle_beta   90.00
_cell.angle_gamma   90.00
#
_symmetry.space_group_name_H-M   'P 1'
#
loop_
_entity.id
_entity.type
_entity.pdbx_description
1 polymer ?
#
loop_
_entity_poly.entity_id
_entity_poly.type
_entity_poly.pdbx_seq_one_letter_code
_entity_poly.pdbx_strand_id
1 'polypeptide(L)'
;MNSNTFRLAALAVAAAPVALFAAVPAQAAPATPATGGEGKASAVVLRTGLDVSLLNKSVQVPLKVTLNEVQAPASAERTALTVNLDGVAGGKPVSVLRADVATANATVDEHKAEGYTNLAKARVHVPGLPLLSLIEVEKVTSKALCEVGKQPVAESNVLGHVKVLGKKVTLSAGGPTRVVVPGVGEVSLDLSKTETTSRTAAATALQLKVSVNPLDLNVAEVNGEVTLAGATCETPKPPKKPEEPGTTDGGATNGSTGGSTGGDTGGSTGGSTGGSDGGSTGSTGGDGGAGTKPQTGSDTTPNLAETGGSSTTPYIAGGAALLLAIGAGATVVARRRSGGSQA
;
A
#
# COMPACT_ATOMS: atom_id res chain seq x y z
N MET A 1 -83.08 -4.83 -25.81
CA MET A 1 -83.61 -4.55 -24.45
C MET A 1 -83.53 -5.85 -23.65
N ASN A 2 -83.36 -5.76 -22.33
CA ASN A 2 -82.78 -6.78 -21.43
C ASN A 2 -81.27 -6.96 -21.70
N SER A 3 -80.32 -6.57 -20.84
CA SER A 3 -80.24 -6.60 -19.36
C SER A 3 -80.19 -8.02 -18.80
N ASN A 4 -79.34 -8.41 -17.85
CA ASN A 4 -78.04 -7.94 -17.35
C ASN A 4 -77.68 -8.88 -16.17
N THR A 5 -76.38 -9.12 -15.96
CA THR A 5 -75.69 -9.39 -14.67
C THR A 5 -75.70 -10.75 -13.92
N PHE A 6 -74.51 -10.97 -13.31
CA PHE A 6 -74.11 -11.82 -12.16
C PHE A 6 -74.14 -13.34 -12.36
N ARG A 7 -73.06 -14.07 -12.02
CA ARG A 7 -72.48 -14.20 -10.67
C ARG A 7 -70.94 -14.36 -10.67
N LEU A 8 -70.30 -14.00 -9.55
CA LEU A 8 -68.92 -14.43 -9.24
C LEU A 8 -68.87 -15.94 -8.97
N ALA A 9 -67.77 -16.58 -9.35
CA ALA A 9 -67.35 -17.89 -8.86
C ALA A 9 -65.90 -17.82 -8.38
N ALA A 10 -65.61 -18.47 -7.25
CA ALA A 10 -64.28 -18.49 -6.65
C ALA A 10 -63.31 -19.35 -7.47
N LEU A 11 -62.04 -18.94 -7.54
CA LEU A 11 -60.95 -19.77 -8.05
C LEU A 11 -60.06 -20.23 -6.90
N ALA A 12 -59.90 -21.56 -6.81
CA ALA A 12 -59.17 -22.22 -5.74
C ALA A 12 -57.65 -22.07 -5.89
N VAL A 13 -56.95 -22.06 -4.75
CA VAL A 13 -55.49 -22.11 -4.69
C VAL A 13 -55.04 -23.52 -5.05
N ALA A 14 -54.50 -23.71 -6.25
CA ALA A 14 -53.78 -24.92 -6.64
C ALA A 14 -52.28 -24.70 -6.47
N ALA A 15 -51.63 -25.51 -5.62
CA ALA A 15 -50.20 -25.46 -5.42
C ALA A 15 -49.46 -26.05 -6.64
N ALA A 16 -48.59 -25.27 -7.27
CA ALA A 16 -47.70 -25.73 -8.33
C ALA A 16 -46.26 -25.83 -7.81
N PRO A 17 -45.57 -26.99 -7.94
CA PRO A 17 -44.16 -27.11 -7.60
C PRO A 17 -43.31 -26.44 -8.70
N VAL A 18 -42.83 -25.22 -8.43
CA VAL A 18 -41.89 -24.55 -9.35
C VAL A 18 -40.53 -25.21 -9.22
N ALA A 19 -40.19 -26.02 -10.22
CA ALA A 19 -38.87 -26.62 -10.35
C ALA A 19 -37.78 -25.54 -10.51
N LEU A 20 -36.61 -25.78 -9.92
CA LEU A 20 -35.44 -24.91 -10.07
C LEU A 20 -35.05 -24.78 -11.54
N PHE A 21 -35.05 -23.55 -12.04
CA PHE A 21 -34.18 -23.15 -13.15
C PHE A 21 -33.30 -22.00 -12.70
N ALA A 22 -32.05 -22.32 -12.38
CA ALA A 22 -31.01 -21.33 -12.17
C ALA A 22 -30.58 -20.75 -13.53
N ALA A 23 -31.02 -19.52 -13.82
CA ALA A 23 -30.63 -18.77 -15.00
C ALA A 23 -30.48 -17.29 -14.64
N VAL A 24 -29.46 -16.96 -13.85
CA VAL A 24 -28.99 -15.57 -13.74
C VAL A 24 -28.15 -15.30 -14.99
N PRO A 25 -28.46 -14.28 -15.81
CA PRO A 25 -27.66 -13.98 -16.99
C PRO A 25 -26.27 -13.53 -16.56
N ALA A 26 -25.28 -14.35 -16.88
CA ALA A 26 -23.87 -14.01 -16.74
C ALA A 26 -23.55 -12.90 -17.74
N GLN A 27 -23.68 -11.64 -17.30
CA GLN A 27 -23.17 -10.50 -18.03
C GLN A 27 -21.65 -10.68 -18.15
N ALA A 28 -21.20 -10.98 -19.37
CA ALA A 28 -19.80 -11.26 -19.66
C ALA A 28 -18.96 -9.98 -19.59
N ALA A 29 -18.66 -9.52 -18.38
CA ALA A 29 -17.39 -8.87 -18.14
C ALA A 29 -16.30 -9.94 -18.36
N PRO A 30 -15.26 -9.69 -19.18
CA PRO A 30 -14.10 -10.57 -19.21
C PRO A 30 -13.40 -10.47 -17.85
N ALA A 31 -13.75 -11.39 -16.96
CA ALA A 31 -12.97 -11.66 -15.76
C ALA A 31 -11.67 -12.33 -16.22
N THR A 32 -10.70 -11.52 -16.64
CA THR A 32 -9.32 -11.97 -16.84
C THR A 32 -8.92 -12.75 -15.59
N PRO A 33 -8.46 -14.00 -15.72
CA PRO A 33 -8.08 -14.78 -14.55
C PRO A 33 -6.92 -14.05 -13.87
N ALA A 34 -7.11 -13.60 -12.63
CA ALA A 34 -6.05 -12.98 -11.85
C ALA A 34 -5.01 -14.05 -11.50
N THR A 35 -4.05 -14.30 -12.39
CA THR A 35 -3.01 -15.29 -12.16
C THR A 35 -1.97 -14.68 -11.22
N GLY A 36 -1.62 -15.43 -10.16
CA GLY A 36 -0.69 -14.98 -9.11
C GLY A 36 0.77 -14.86 -9.56
N GLY A 37 1.04 -14.55 -10.83
CA GLY A 37 2.35 -14.29 -11.42
C GLY A 37 2.44 -13.01 -12.25
N GLU A 38 1.32 -12.33 -12.50
CA GLU A 38 1.28 -11.04 -13.19
C GLU A 38 2.04 -9.97 -12.40
N GLY A 39 2.84 -9.16 -13.12
CA GLY A 39 3.51 -8.00 -12.53
C GLY A 39 2.51 -6.95 -12.06
N LYS A 40 2.99 -5.96 -11.31
CA LYS A 40 2.14 -4.83 -10.89
C LYS A 40 2.79 -3.53 -11.29
N ALA A 41 2.00 -2.58 -11.75
CA ALA A 41 2.42 -1.18 -11.82
C ALA A 41 1.30 -0.30 -11.29
N SER A 42 1.66 0.79 -10.62
CA SER A 42 0.73 1.84 -10.24
C SER A 42 1.33 3.21 -10.46
N ALA A 43 0.44 4.18 -10.67
CA ALA A 43 0.80 5.57 -10.91
C ALA A 43 -0.23 6.46 -10.19
N VAL A 44 0.22 7.56 -9.58
CA VAL A 44 -0.63 8.49 -8.82
C VAL A 44 -0.11 9.92 -8.96
N VAL A 45 -0.97 10.84 -9.40
CA VAL A 45 -0.60 12.25 -9.55
C VAL A 45 -0.50 12.95 -8.19
N LEU A 46 -1.49 12.73 -7.32
CA LEU A 46 -1.55 13.28 -5.98
C LEU A 46 -2.08 12.23 -5.01
N ARG A 47 -1.43 12.10 -3.85
CA ARG A 47 -1.98 11.47 -2.65
C ARG A 47 -1.84 12.46 -1.49
N THR A 48 -2.92 12.72 -0.75
CA THR A 48 -2.85 13.45 0.53
C THR A 48 -3.21 12.52 1.68
N GLY A 49 -2.47 12.64 2.78
CA GLY A 49 -2.82 12.14 4.09
C GLY A 49 -2.67 13.29 5.08
N LEU A 50 -3.66 14.20 5.07
CA LEU A 50 -3.65 15.39 5.92
C LEU A 50 -4.72 15.28 7.00
N ASP A 51 -4.39 15.65 8.22
CA ASP A 51 -5.32 15.74 9.33
C ASP A 51 -5.59 17.21 9.65
N VAL A 52 -6.85 17.64 9.49
CA VAL A 52 -7.30 19.01 9.72
C VAL A 52 -7.95 19.09 11.09
N SER A 53 -7.33 19.80 12.03
CA SER A 53 -7.91 20.10 13.35
C SER A 53 -8.56 21.48 13.34
N LEU A 54 -9.87 21.50 13.56
CA LEU A 54 -10.65 22.73 13.70
C LEU A 54 -10.65 23.21 15.16
N LEU A 55 -10.70 24.53 15.35
CA LEU A 55 -10.98 25.28 16.59
C LEU A 55 -10.78 24.50 17.91
N ASN A 56 -9.67 24.77 18.59
CA ASN A 56 -9.27 24.13 19.85
C ASN A 56 -9.08 22.60 19.75
N LYS A 57 -8.77 22.09 18.55
CA LYS A 57 -8.60 20.66 18.26
C LYS A 57 -9.84 19.82 18.60
N SER A 58 -11.02 20.45 18.65
CA SER A 58 -12.29 19.83 19.06
C SER A 58 -12.85 18.83 18.05
N VAL A 59 -12.47 18.98 16.77
CA VAL A 59 -12.82 18.07 15.68
C VAL A 59 -11.59 17.85 14.79
N GLN A 60 -11.17 16.59 14.64
CA GLN A 60 -10.23 16.16 13.59
C GLN A 60 -11.02 15.68 12.36
N VAL A 61 -10.72 16.25 11.20
CA VAL A 61 -11.27 15.84 9.90
C VAL A 61 -10.13 15.32 9.02
N PRO A 62 -10.06 14.01 8.72
CA PRO A 62 -9.01 13.44 7.89
C PRO A 62 -9.28 13.71 6.40
N LEU A 63 -8.39 14.47 5.76
CA LEU A 63 -8.36 14.78 4.34
C LEU A 63 -7.47 13.78 3.59
N LYS A 64 -8.04 12.60 3.33
CA LYS A 64 -7.42 11.52 2.55
C LYS A 64 -8.00 11.50 1.14
N VAL A 65 -7.35 12.16 0.19
CA VAL A 65 -7.81 12.26 -1.20
C VAL A 65 -6.69 11.90 -2.17
N THR A 66 -7.06 11.30 -3.30
CA THR A 66 -6.10 10.94 -4.37
C THR A 66 -6.61 11.41 -5.72
N LEU A 67 -5.68 11.73 -6.63
CA LEU A 67 -5.96 12.11 -8.01
C LEU A 67 -5.19 11.22 -8.97
N ASN A 68 -5.91 10.67 -9.95
CA ASN A 68 -5.38 9.80 -11.00
C ASN A 68 -4.53 8.67 -10.41
N GLU A 69 -4.98 8.08 -9.30
CA GLU A 69 -4.44 6.82 -8.79
C GLU A 69 -4.97 5.69 -9.67
N VAL A 70 -4.06 5.02 -10.37
CA VAL A 70 -4.37 3.95 -11.32
C VAL A 70 -3.50 2.72 -11.06
N GLN A 71 -4.09 1.55 -11.24
CA GLN A 71 -3.44 0.24 -11.17
C GLN A 71 -3.46 -0.39 -12.56
N ALA A 72 -2.35 -0.97 -12.99
CA ALA A 72 -2.23 -1.52 -14.34
C ALA A 72 -3.25 -2.65 -14.63
N PRO A 73 -3.76 -2.77 -15.87
CA PRO A 73 -3.59 -1.84 -17.00
C PRO A 73 -4.60 -0.67 -16.95
N ALA A 74 -4.15 0.57 -16.71
CA ALA A 74 -5.02 1.74 -16.69
C ALA A 74 -4.27 3.08 -16.86
N SER A 75 -5.00 4.10 -17.30
CA SER A 75 -4.53 5.48 -17.44
C SER A 75 -5.59 6.49 -16.95
N ALA A 76 -5.14 7.64 -16.45
CA ALA A 76 -6.01 8.74 -16.01
C ALA A 76 -5.33 10.11 -16.17
N GLU A 77 -6.11 11.13 -16.53
CA GLU A 77 -5.59 12.44 -16.96
C GLU A 77 -6.34 13.66 -16.36
N ARG A 78 -7.08 13.50 -15.26
CA ARG A 78 -7.84 14.61 -14.65
C ARG A 78 -6.90 15.69 -14.12
N THR A 79 -7.09 16.94 -14.54
CA THR A 79 -6.21 18.08 -14.24
C THR A 79 -6.54 18.85 -12.96
N ALA A 80 -7.70 18.59 -12.35
CA ALA A 80 -8.14 19.26 -11.12
C ALA A 80 -8.78 18.27 -10.14
N LEU A 81 -8.56 18.51 -8.85
CA LEU A 81 -9.23 17.84 -7.75
C LEU A 81 -9.85 18.90 -6.82
N THR A 82 -11.14 18.77 -6.58
CA THR A 82 -11.94 19.63 -5.70
C THR A 82 -12.77 18.74 -4.80
N VAL A 83 -12.81 19.06 -3.51
CA VAL A 83 -13.57 18.30 -2.51
C VAL A 83 -14.41 19.22 -1.64
N ASN A 84 -15.58 18.73 -1.24
CA ASN A 84 -16.38 19.33 -0.18
C ASN A 84 -15.97 18.66 1.14
N LEU A 85 -15.74 19.48 2.17
CA LEU A 85 -15.38 19.04 3.51
C LEU A 85 -16.37 19.66 4.49
N ASP A 86 -17.19 18.83 5.11
CA ASP A 86 -18.19 19.30 6.06
C ASP A 86 -17.50 19.96 7.27
N GLY A 87 -18.01 21.12 7.69
CA GLY A 87 -17.42 21.94 8.75
C GLY A 87 -16.19 22.77 8.35
N VAL A 88 -15.63 22.59 7.16
CA VAL A 88 -14.45 23.34 6.68
C VAL A 88 -14.85 24.39 5.65
N ALA A 89 -14.23 25.57 5.69
CA ALA A 89 -14.46 26.68 4.74
C ALA A 89 -15.94 27.11 4.55
N GLY A 90 -16.80 26.86 5.54
CA GLY A 90 -18.23 27.19 5.48
C GLY A 90 -19.03 26.36 4.46
N GLY A 91 -18.63 25.09 4.23
CA GLY A 91 -19.31 24.18 3.30
C GLY A 91 -19.04 24.47 1.82
N LYS A 92 -18.05 25.32 1.51
CA LYS A 92 -17.63 25.61 0.14
C LYS A 92 -16.65 24.55 -0.37
N PRO A 93 -16.71 24.17 -1.66
CA PRO A 93 -15.72 23.29 -2.27
C PRO A 93 -14.30 23.88 -2.17
N VAL A 94 -13.36 23.09 -1.66
CA VAL A 94 -11.93 23.41 -1.61
C VAL A 94 -11.23 22.71 -2.76
N SER A 95 -10.58 23.48 -3.63
CA SER A 95 -9.77 22.94 -4.73
C SER A 95 -8.38 22.57 -4.21
N VAL A 96 -8.12 21.26 -4.05
CA VAL A 96 -6.88 20.73 -3.48
C VAL A 96 -5.75 20.73 -4.52
N LEU A 97 -6.05 20.36 -5.77
CA LEU A 97 -5.08 20.41 -6.87
C LEU A 97 -5.68 21.10 -8.09
N ARG A 98 -4.89 21.96 -8.74
CA ARG A 98 -5.10 22.40 -10.13
C ARG A 98 -3.79 22.36 -10.89
N ALA A 99 -3.78 21.74 -12.06
CA ALA A 99 -2.64 21.63 -12.97
C ALA A 99 -3.07 21.89 -14.42
N ASP A 100 -2.10 22.16 -15.30
CA ASP A 100 -2.36 22.24 -16.75
C ASP A 100 -2.30 20.83 -17.37
N VAL A 101 -1.43 19.95 -16.86
CA VAL A 101 -1.30 18.54 -17.25
C VAL A 101 -1.14 17.69 -16.00
N ALA A 102 -1.84 16.55 -15.93
CA ALA A 102 -1.80 15.64 -14.79
C ALA A 102 -2.10 14.20 -15.24
N THR A 103 -1.11 13.52 -15.80
CA THR A 103 -1.25 12.17 -16.36
C THR A 103 -0.66 11.12 -15.43
N ALA A 104 -1.37 10.02 -15.24
CA ALA A 104 -0.88 8.79 -14.64
C ALA A 104 -1.17 7.61 -15.57
N ASN A 105 -0.17 6.79 -15.84
CA ASN A 105 -0.26 5.59 -16.68
C ASN A 105 0.39 4.42 -15.93
N ALA A 106 -0.27 3.27 -15.91
CA ALA A 106 0.26 2.04 -15.37
C ALA A 106 0.00 0.89 -16.35
N THR A 107 1.06 0.23 -16.80
CA THR A 107 1.01 -0.87 -17.77
C THR A 107 1.82 -2.07 -17.28
N VAL A 108 1.33 -3.26 -17.58
CA VAL A 108 2.00 -4.54 -17.28
C VAL A 108 1.82 -5.44 -18.50
N ASP A 109 2.90 -6.11 -18.88
CA ASP A 109 2.93 -7.21 -19.84
C ASP A 109 3.79 -8.38 -19.29
N GLU A 110 3.98 -9.44 -20.07
CA GLU A 110 4.74 -10.63 -19.64
C GLU A 110 6.25 -10.37 -19.43
N HIS A 111 6.76 -9.22 -19.88
CA HIS A 111 8.18 -8.88 -19.89
C HIS A 111 8.51 -7.66 -19.04
N LYS A 112 7.54 -6.77 -18.78
CA LYS A 112 7.75 -5.58 -17.96
C LYS A 112 6.50 -5.09 -17.22
N ALA A 113 6.75 -4.37 -16.14
CA ALA A 113 5.78 -3.51 -15.48
C ALA A 113 6.30 -2.07 -15.48
N GLU A 114 5.47 -1.11 -15.90
CA GLU A 114 5.84 0.30 -16.06
C GLU A 114 4.78 1.21 -15.42
N GLY A 115 5.19 1.99 -14.42
CA GLY A 115 4.42 3.09 -13.83
C GLY A 115 5.00 4.42 -14.27
N TYR A 116 4.15 5.34 -14.75
CA TYR A 116 4.56 6.66 -15.21
C TYR A 116 3.60 7.75 -14.75
N THR A 117 4.14 8.87 -14.29
CA THR A 117 3.39 10.08 -13.96
C THR A 117 4.05 11.33 -14.55
N ASN A 118 3.23 12.27 -14.99
CA ASN A 118 3.65 13.59 -15.47
C ASN A 118 2.66 14.66 -15.00
N LEU A 119 3.19 15.68 -14.34
CA LEU A 119 2.43 16.77 -13.74
C LEU A 119 3.08 18.10 -14.13
N ALA A 120 2.31 19.03 -14.70
CA ALA A 120 2.82 20.32 -15.16
C ALA A 120 1.96 21.50 -14.67
N LYS A 121 2.64 22.58 -14.25
CA LYS A 121 2.09 23.82 -13.69
C LYS A 121 1.06 23.56 -12.58
N ALA A 122 1.39 22.63 -11.70
CA ALA A 122 0.48 22.21 -10.64
C ALA A 122 0.61 23.09 -9.40
N ARG A 123 -0.54 23.33 -8.76
CA ARG A 123 -0.68 24.11 -7.53
C ARG A 123 -1.51 23.32 -6.54
N VAL A 124 -0.94 23.00 -5.38
CA VAL A 124 -1.62 22.35 -4.27
C VAL A 124 -2.10 23.41 -3.28
N HIS A 125 -3.33 23.33 -2.82
CA HIS A 125 -3.85 24.16 -1.73
C HIS A 125 -4.29 23.27 -0.57
N VAL A 126 -4.16 23.79 0.64
CA VAL A 126 -4.65 23.17 1.88
C VAL A 126 -5.72 24.07 2.52
N PRO A 127 -6.68 23.49 3.27
CA PRO A 127 -7.59 24.27 4.09
C PRO A 127 -6.83 25.23 5.03
N GLY A 128 -7.43 26.38 5.33
CA GLY A 128 -6.82 27.41 6.19
C GLY A 128 -5.90 28.41 5.47
N LEU A 129 -5.38 28.10 4.27
CA LEU A 129 -4.52 29.00 3.49
C LEU A 129 -5.15 29.40 2.13
N PRO A 130 -6.15 30.30 2.09
CA PRO A 130 -6.82 30.67 0.85
C PRO A 130 -5.97 31.53 -0.10
N LEU A 131 -4.95 32.23 0.42
CA LEU A 131 -4.10 33.16 -0.34
C LEU A 131 -2.78 32.54 -0.83
N LEU A 132 -2.36 31.41 -0.25
CA LEU A 132 -1.06 30.78 -0.52
C LEU A 132 -1.26 29.32 -0.90
N SER A 133 -0.77 28.93 -2.09
CA SER A 133 -0.60 27.52 -2.41
C SER A 133 0.46 26.91 -1.48
N LEU A 134 0.20 25.69 -1.00
CA LEU A 134 1.17 24.90 -0.23
C LEU A 134 2.45 24.71 -1.05
N ILE A 135 2.28 24.29 -2.30
CA ILE A 135 3.36 24.11 -3.27
C ILE A 135 2.89 24.44 -4.70
N GLU A 136 3.76 25.09 -5.46
CA GLU A 136 3.65 25.28 -6.91
C GLU A 136 4.84 24.59 -7.61
N VAL A 137 4.58 23.88 -8.71
CA VAL A 137 5.62 23.16 -9.48
C VAL A 137 5.44 23.36 -10.99
N GLU A 138 6.53 23.58 -11.72
CA GLU A 138 6.49 23.79 -13.18
C GLU A 138 6.34 22.48 -13.95
N LYS A 139 7.22 21.50 -13.74
CA LYS A 139 7.09 20.16 -14.31
C LYS A 139 7.71 19.10 -13.39
N VAL A 140 6.99 18.01 -13.22
CA VAL A 140 7.34 16.92 -12.32
C VAL A 140 7.02 15.59 -13.01
N THR A 141 7.97 14.67 -13.03
CA THR A 141 7.81 13.35 -13.65
C THR A 141 8.42 12.26 -12.78
N SER A 142 7.71 11.15 -12.61
CA SER A 142 8.24 9.92 -12.01
C SER A 142 7.97 8.74 -12.92
N LYS A 143 8.97 7.85 -13.04
CA LYS A 143 8.92 6.62 -13.81
C LYS A 143 9.49 5.48 -12.98
N ALA A 144 8.79 4.36 -12.95
CA ALA A 144 9.27 3.10 -12.40
C ALA A 144 9.14 2.03 -13.48
N LEU A 145 10.25 1.38 -13.84
CA LEU A 145 10.31 0.34 -14.85
C LEU A 145 10.94 -0.94 -14.28
N CYS A 146 10.19 -2.03 -14.36
CA CYS A 146 10.56 -3.33 -13.82
C CYS A 146 10.50 -4.36 -14.96
N GLU A 147 11.64 -4.61 -15.62
CA GLU A 147 11.76 -5.61 -16.69
C GLU A 147 12.22 -6.97 -16.15
N VAL A 148 11.69 -8.06 -16.71
CA VAL A 148 12.10 -9.43 -16.38
C VAL A 148 13.57 -9.65 -16.75
N GLY A 149 14.38 -10.10 -15.77
CA GLY A 149 15.81 -10.39 -15.97
C GLY A 149 16.75 -9.18 -15.91
N LYS A 150 16.24 -7.96 -15.65
CA LYS A 150 17.05 -6.75 -15.44
C LYS A 150 16.85 -6.20 -14.03
N GLN A 151 17.73 -5.29 -13.61
CA GLN A 151 17.53 -4.53 -12.37
C GLN A 151 16.39 -3.50 -12.56
N PRO A 152 15.43 -3.41 -11.62
CA PRO A 152 14.41 -2.36 -11.64
C PRO A 152 15.00 -0.95 -11.60
N VAL A 153 14.41 -0.05 -12.41
CA VAL A 153 14.86 1.35 -12.54
C VAL A 153 13.76 2.27 -12.02
N ALA A 154 14.14 3.15 -11.09
CA ALA A 154 13.31 4.25 -10.59
C ALA A 154 13.96 5.57 -11.01
N GLU A 155 13.24 6.39 -11.77
CA GLU A 155 13.64 7.72 -12.18
C GLU A 155 12.63 8.76 -11.68
N SER A 156 13.13 9.88 -11.17
CA SER A 156 12.27 10.96 -10.73
C SER A 156 12.93 12.32 -10.91
N ASN A 157 12.21 13.25 -11.51
CA ASN A 157 12.75 14.52 -11.97
C ASN A 157 11.76 15.66 -11.72
N VAL A 158 12.28 16.76 -11.17
CA VAL A 158 11.56 18.02 -10.94
C VAL A 158 12.27 19.09 -11.76
N LEU A 159 11.62 19.54 -12.83
CA LEU A 159 12.16 20.50 -13.77
C LEU A 159 11.54 21.88 -13.55
N GLY A 160 12.40 22.88 -13.46
CA GLY A 160 12.02 24.28 -13.24
C GLY A 160 12.10 24.68 -11.77
N HIS A 161 11.35 25.72 -11.40
CA HIS A 161 11.32 26.23 -10.04
C HIS A 161 10.13 25.70 -9.24
N VAL A 162 10.38 25.46 -7.96
CA VAL A 162 9.35 25.12 -6.97
C VAL A 162 9.14 26.31 -6.05
N LYS A 163 7.88 26.61 -5.73
CA LYS A 163 7.53 27.53 -4.66
C LYS A 163 6.81 26.78 -3.56
N VAL A 164 7.12 27.08 -2.31
CA VAL A 164 6.48 26.50 -1.12
C VAL A 164 5.98 27.64 -0.26
N LEU A 165 4.68 27.66 0.07
CA LEU A 165 4.03 28.76 0.79
C LEU A 165 4.34 30.15 0.19
N GLY A 166 4.36 30.24 -1.15
CA GLY A 166 4.70 31.46 -1.90
C GLY A 166 6.19 31.80 -2.02
N LYS A 167 7.08 31.19 -1.24
CA LYS A 167 8.54 31.40 -1.34
C LYS A 167 9.15 30.50 -2.42
N LYS A 168 10.00 31.02 -3.30
CA LYS A 168 10.78 30.23 -4.26
C LYS A 168 11.88 29.46 -3.52
N VAL A 169 12.00 28.17 -3.80
CA VAL A 169 12.92 27.23 -3.12
C VAL A 169 13.90 26.65 -4.14
N THR A 170 15.19 26.65 -3.81
CA THR A 170 16.19 25.86 -4.53
C THR A 170 16.21 24.48 -3.91
N LEU A 171 15.84 23.46 -4.69
CA LEU A 171 15.82 22.08 -4.23
C LEU A 171 17.24 21.50 -4.24
N SER A 172 17.62 20.80 -3.17
CA SER A 172 18.90 20.08 -3.08
C SER A 172 18.68 18.58 -3.18
N ALA A 173 19.53 17.89 -3.95
CA ALA A 173 19.50 16.43 -4.06
C ALA A 173 20.11 15.69 -2.84
N GLY A 174 20.52 16.43 -1.80
CA GLY A 174 21.30 15.94 -0.66
C GLY A 174 20.51 15.78 0.65
N GLY A 175 19.20 16.03 0.68
CA GLY A 175 18.38 15.86 1.88
C GLY A 175 17.12 16.73 1.92
N PRO A 176 16.32 16.63 3.01
CA PRO A 176 15.09 17.40 3.18
C PRO A 176 15.34 18.90 3.15
N THR A 177 14.64 19.62 2.27
CA THR A 177 14.64 21.08 2.23
C THR A 177 13.53 21.62 3.13
N ARG A 178 13.90 22.16 4.31
CA ARG A 178 12.96 22.75 5.27
C ARG A 178 12.67 24.22 4.94
N VAL A 179 11.39 24.57 4.84
CA VAL A 179 10.90 25.93 4.55
C VAL A 179 10.02 26.40 5.70
N VAL A 180 10.47 27.44 6.41
CA VAL A 180 9.71 28.07 7.50
C VAL A 180 9.14 29.41 7.03
N VAL A 181 7.85 29.63 7.30
CA VAL A 181 7.14 30.88 7.02
C VAL A 181 6.51 31.40 8.32
N PRO A 182 7.00 32.53 8.88
CA PRO A 182 6.46 33.11 10.11
C PRO A 182 4.95 33.33 10.04
N GLY A 183 4.23 32.96 11.10
CA GLY A 183 2.77 33.07 11.19
C GLY A 183 1.97 32.11 10.29
N VAL A 184 2.63 31.15 9.63
CA VAL A 184 1.98 30.15 8.76
C VAL A 184 2.35 28.72 9.16
N GLY A 185 3.65 28.43 9.30
CA GLY A 185 4.14 27.11 9.70
C GLY A 185 5.42 26.66 8.97
N GLU A 186 5.63 25.35 8.94
CA GLU A 186 6.78 24.67 8.36
C GLU A 186 6.34 23.65 7.31
N VAL A 187 7.12 23.56 6.23
CA VAL A 187 7.03 22.46 5.25
C VAL A 187 8.42 21.90 4.99
N SER A 188 8.57 20.58 5.08
CA SER A 188 9.79 19.87 4.69
C SER A 188 9.55 19.15 3.36
N LEU A 189 10.39 19.43 2.36
CA LEU A 189 10.37 18.80 1.05
C LEU A 189 11.46 17.74 0.93
N ASP A 190 11.06 16.49 0.70
CA ASP A 190 11.93 15.40 0.26
C ASP A 190 11.82 15.28 -1.28
N LEU A 191 12.96 15.35 -1.97
CA LEU A 191 13.07 15.41 -3.45
C LEU A 191 13.43 14.05 -4.05
N SER A 192 12.79 13.68 -5.17
CA SER A 192 13.19 12.58 -6.06
C SER A 192 13.55 11.29 -5.32
N LYS A 193 12.72 10.89 -4.35
CA LYS A 193 12.92 9.67 -3.58
C LYS A 193 12.72 8.46 -4.49
N THR A 194 13.81 7.73 -4.73
CA THR A 194 13.83 6.49 -5.51
C THR A 194 14.21 5.32 -4.60
N GLU A 195 13.44 4.24 -4.68
CA GLU A 195 13.70 3.00 -3.97
C GLU A 195 13.67 1.85 -4.98
N THR A 196 14.72 1.04 -5.02
CA THR A 196 14.84 -0.11 -5.92
C THR A 196 15.27 -1.35 -5.15
N THR A 197 14.69 -2.49 -5.51
CA THR A 197 15.04 -3.82 -4.98
C THR A 197 15.29 -4.77 -6.15
N SER A 198 15.55 -6.05 -5.88
CA SER A 198 15.72 -7.07 -6.93
C SER A 198 14.49 -7.29 -7.82
N ARG A 199 13.29 -6.84 -7.41
CA ARG A 199 12.03 -7.03 -8.17
C ARG A 199 11.05 -5.85 -8.13
N THR A 200 11.34 -4.78 -7.39
CA THR A 200 10.44 -3.62 -7.30
C THR A 200 11.22 -2.34 -7.52
N ALA A 201 10.54 -1.33 -8.07
CA ALA A 201 11.02 0.04 -8.13
C ALA A 201 9.88 0.98 -7.73
N ALA A 202 10.21 2.02 -6.97
CA ALA A 202 9.31 3.10 -6.61
C ALA A 202 10.02 4.44 -6.83
N ALA A 203 9.34 5.37 -7.46
CA ALA A 203 9.82 6.72 -7.76
C ALA A 203 8.78 7.74 -7.29
N THR A 204 9.19 8.65 -6.41
CA THR A 204 8.36 9.75 -5.89
C THR A 204 9.09 11.06 -6.08
N ALA A 205 8.51 11.98 -6.86
CA ALA A 205 9.23 13.20 -7.22
C ALA A 205 9.25 14.24 -6.11
N LEU A 206 8.14 14.41 -5.41
CA LEU A 206 8.04 15.32 -4.29
C LEU A 206 7.18 14.68 -3.20
N GLN A 207 7.78 14.53 -2.02
CA GLN A 207 7.14 14.13 -0.79
C GLN A 207 7.25 15.30 0.18
N LEU A 208 6.09 15.79 0.66
CA LEU A 208 6.03 16.95 1.55
C LEU A 208 5.50 16.52 2.90
N LYS A 209 6.26 16.82 3.96
CA LYS A 209 5.76 16.79 5.34
C LYS A 209 5.32 18.20 5.70
N VAL A 210 4.05 18.34 6.06
CA VAL A 210 3.36 19.63 6.25
C VAL A 210 3.00 19.79 7.72
N SER A 211 3.31 20.95 8.30
CA SER A 211 2.78 21.38 9.59
C SER A 211 2.46 22.87 9.55
N VAL A 212 1.17 23.18 9.43
CA VAL A 212 0.65 24.53 9.20
C VAL A 212 -0.32 24.89 10.33
N ASN A 213 -0.02 25.96 11.07
CA ASN A 213 -0.89 26.53 12.10
C ASN A 213 -0.93 28.06 11.90
N PRO A 214 -1.88 28.58 11.10
CA PRO A 214 -1.89 30.00 10.76
C PRO A 214 -2.13 30.86 12.00
N LEU A 215 -1.23 31.82 12.22
CA LEU A 215 -1.19 32.75 13.35
C LEU A 215 -1.11 32.10 14.74
N ASP A 216 -0.80 30.80 14.82
CA ASP A 216 -0.81 30.00 16.07
C ASP A 216 -2.17 29.99 16.82
N LEU A 217 -3.25 30.38 16.13
CA LEU A 217 -4.58 30.56 16.73
C LEU A 217 -5.39 29.25 16.84
N ASN A 218 -4.85 28.10 16.43
CA ASN A 218 -5.49 26.77 16.50
C ASN A 218 -6.88 26.71 15.83
N VAL A 219 -7.11 27.53 14.80
CA VAL A 219 -8.40 27.62 14.08
C VAL A 219 -8.51 26.55 13.00
N ALA A 220 -7.39 26.25 12.32
CA ALA A 220 -7.26 25.23 11.28
C ALA A 220 -5.80 24.75 11.22
N GLU A 221 -5.41 23.92 12.19
CA GLU A 221 -4.10 23.26 12.17
C GLU A 221 -4.14 22.09 11.16
N VAL A 222 -3.19 22.06 10.24
CA VAL A 222 -3.08 21.04 9.19
C VAL A 222 -1.72 20.37 9.30
N ASN A 223 -1.72 19.09 9.65
CA ASN A 223 -0.52 18.25 9.71
C ASN A 223 -0.65 17.07 8.74
N GLY A 224 0.48 16.52 8.30
CA GLY A 224 0.53 15.24 7.58
C GLY A 224 1.39 15.28 6.33
N GLU A 225 1.02 14.48 5.33
CA GLU A 225 1.85 14.21 4.16
C GLU A 225 1.12 14.47 2.83
N VAL A 226 1.87 14.98 1.85
CA VAL A 226 1.44 15.13 0.46
C VAL A 226 2.48 14.51 -0.47
N THR A 227 2.04 13.58 -1.31
CA THR A 227 2.86 12.94 -2.35
C THR A 227 2.42 13.47 -3.72
N LEU A 228 3.36 13.98 -4.51
CA LEU A 228 3.15 14.42 -5.89
C LEU A 228 3.97 13.56 -6.85
N ALA A 229 3.30 13.07 -7.91
CA ALA A 229 3.88 12.20 -8.95
C ALA A 229 4.61 10.98 -8.37
N GLY A 230 3.83 9.98 -7.93
CA GLY A 230 4.32 8.68 -7.50
C GLY A 230 4.14 7.62 -8.60
N ALA A 231 5.15 6.79 -8.83
CA ALA A 231 5.09 5.63 -9.71
C ALA A 231 5.72 4.42 -9.00
N THR A 232 5.11 3.24 -9.11
CA THR A 232 5.70 1.99 -8.61
C THR A 232 5.55 0.86 -9.63
N CYS A 233 6.46 -0.11 -9.56
CA CYS A 233 6.35 -1.36 -10.28
C CYS A 233 6.87 -2.56 -9.47
N GLU A 234 6.37 -3.74 -9.82
CA GLU A 234 6.79 -5.06 -9.37
C GLU A 234 6.98 -5.93 -10.63
N THR A 235 8.19 -6.48 -10.81
CA THR A 235 8.58 -7.30 -11.96
C THR A 235 7.65 -8.51 -12.09
N PRO A 236 7.09 -8.79 -13.28
CA PRO A 236 6.35 -10.02 -13.54
C PRO A 236 7.17 -11.26 -13.16
N LYS A 237 6.50 -12.33 -12.71
CA LYS A 237 7.21 -13.62 -12.62
C LYS A 237 7.51 -14.08 -14.05
N PRO A 238 8.75 -14.53 -14.35
CA PRO A 238 9.03 -15.10 -15.66
C PRO A 238 8.05 -16.26 -15.91
N PRO A 239 7.48 -16.37 -17.13
CA PRO A 239 6.58 -17.46 -17.45
C PRO A 239 7.29 -18.79 -17.16
N LYS A 240 6.63 -19.70 -16.44
CA LYS A 240 7.16 -21.05 -16.28
C LYS A 240 7.28 -21.65 -17.68
N LYS A 241 8.52 -21.93 -18.11
CA LYS A 241 8.77 -22.77 -19.27
C LYS A 241 7.95 -24.06 -19.06
N PRO A 242 7.18 -24.54 -20.05
CA PRO A 242 6.44 -25.79 -19.92
C PRO A 242 7.41 -26.87 -19.43
N GLU A 243 7.07 -27.46 -18.30
CA GLU A 243 7.80 -28.61 -17.78
C GLU A 243 7.52 -29.75 -18.77
N GLU A 244 8.54 -30.10 -19.55
CA GLU A 244 8.46 -31.14 -20.57
C GLU A 244 7.96 -32.41 -19.87
N PRO A 245 6.90 -33.07 -20.38
CA PRO A 245 6.21 -34.12 -19.63
C PRO A 245 7.15 -35.28 -19.36
N GLY A 246 7.70 -35.31 -18.15
CA GLY A 246 8.57 -36.37 -17.68
C GLY A 246 7.84 -37.69 -17.82
N THR A 247 8.38 -38.58 -18.65
CA THR A 247 7.81 -39.91 -18.90
C THR A 247 7.73 -40.67 -17.59
N THR A 248 6.50 -40.83 -17.08
CA THR A 248 6.23 -41.70 -15.93
C THR A 248 6.30 -43.16 -16.37
N ASP A 249 7.52 -43.67 -16.55
CA ASP A 249 7.74 -45.11 -16.59
C ASP A 249 7.59 -45.66 -15.18
N GLY A 250 6.54 -46.45 -14.98
CA GLY A 250 6.29 -47.14 -13.73
C GLY A 250 7.25 -48.31 -13.54
N GLY A 251 8.08 -48.26 -12.49
CA GLY A 251 8.97 -49.34 -12.09
C GLY A 251 8.84 -49.63 -10.60
N ALA A 252 8.05 -50.64 -10.24
CA ALA A 252 7.86 -51.06 -8.86
C ALA A 252 8.66 -52.33 -8.53
N THR A 253 9.02 -52.46 -7.24
CA THR A 253 9.46 -53.66 -6.50
C THR A 253 10.94 -54.10 -6.51
N ASN A 254 11.49 -54.09 -5.29
CA ASN A 254 12.38 -55.08 -4.63
C ASN A 254 13.74 -55.50 -5.23
N GLY A 255 14.81 -55.00 -4.58
CA GLY A 255 15.50 -55.80 -3.55
C GLY A 255 16.86 -56.44 -3.89
N SER A 256 17.91 -56.09 -3.13
CA SER A 256 18.68 -57.00 -2.25
C SER A 256 20.06 -56.47 -1.78
N THR A 257 20.18 -56.33 -0.45
CA THR A 257 21.31 -56.72 0.44
C THR A 257 22.80 -56.47 0.11
N GLY A 258 23.50 -55.90 1.10
CA GLY A 258 24.96 -56.03 1.34
C GLY A 258 25.64 -54.67 1.57
N GLY A 259 26.30 -54.35 2.68
CA GLY A 259 26.57 -55.09 3.91
C GLY A 259 28.06 -54.96 4.32
N SER A 260 28.33 -54.41 5.52
CA SER A 260 29.65 -54.34 6.19
C SER A 260 30.70 -53.34 5.64
N THR A 261 31.68 -52.80 6.38
CA THR A 261 31.83 -52.36 7.80
C THR A 261 33.21 -51.67 7.97
N GLY A 262 33.29 -50.60 8.77
CA GLY A 262 34.50 -50.21 9.54
C GLY A 262 35.69 -49.54 8.82
N GLY A 263 36.52 -48.81 9.58
CA GLY A 263 37.84 -48.33 9.13
C GLY A 263 38.21 -46.90 9.58
N ASP A 264 38.92 -46.79 10.70
CA ASP A 264 39.31 -45.53 11.34
C ASP A 264 40.56 -44.82 10.73
N THR A 265 40.63 -43.50 10.97
CA THR A 265 41.83 -42.66 11.23
C THR A 265 43.12 -42.75 10.37
N GLY A 266 43.58 -41.56 9.95
CA GLY A 266 44.98 -41.13 10.17
C GLY A 266 45.84 -40.85 8.94
N GLY A 267 46.72 -39.83 9.04
CA GLY A 267 47.89 -39.67 8.17
C GLY A 267 48.10 -38.29 7.52
N SER A 268 48.66 -37.32 8.25
CA SER A 268 49.20 -36.07 7.68
C SER A 268 50.65 -36.23 7.17
N THR A 269 51.07 -35.44 6.18
CA THR A 269 52.44 -34.88 5.90
C THR A 269 52.44 -34.31 4.46
N GLY A 270 53.09 -33.21 4.03
CA GLY A 270 53.71 -32.00 4.63
C GLY A 270 53.39 -30.79 3.70
N GLY A 271 54.10 -29.65 3.59
CA GLY A 271 55.33 -29.08 4.19
C GLY A 271 56.03 -28.17 3.13
N SER A 272 56.72 -27.06 3.39
CA SER A 272 57.07 -26.28 4.61
C SER A 272 57.62 -24.87 4.22
N THR A 273 58.04 -24.03 5.19
CA THR A 273 58.76 -22.71 5.06
C THR A 273 57.90 -21.47 4.72
N GLY A 274 58.21 -20.25 5.19
CA GLY A 274 59.29 -19.79 6.08
C GLY A 274 58.87 -18.52 6.88
N GLY A 275 59.59 -18.16 7.94
CA GLY A 275 59.19 -17.11 8.90
C GLY A 275 60.00 -15.81 8.85
N SER A 276 59.82 -15.02 9.92
CA SER A 276 60.55 -13.82 10.40
C SER A 276 59.68 -12.56 10.52
N ASP A 277 59.90 -11.63 11.46
CA ASP A 277 60.46 -11.67 12.83
C ASP A 277 60.23 -10.29 13.50
N GLY A 278 60.25 -10.22 14.83
CA GLY A 278 60.13 -8.97 15.63
C GLY A 278 58.69 -8.65 16.05
N GLY A 279 58.36 -8.40 17.33
CA GLY A 279 59.18 -7.88 18.43
C GLY A 279 59.06 -6.35 18.49
N SER A 280 58.67 -5.68 19.57
CA SER A 280 58.64 -6.12 20.98
C SER A 280 57.74 -5.21 21.85
N THR A 281 57.30 -5.74 23.01
CA THR A 281 57.09 -5.04 24.33
C THR A 281 56.22 -3.76 24.40
N GLY A 282 55.35 -3.58 25.41
CA GLY A 282 55.08 -4.38 26.62
C GLY A 282 54.28 -3.58 27.67
N SER A 283 54.14 -4.15 28.87
CA SER A 283 53.42 -3.65 30.08
C SER A 283 51.90 -3.97 30.11
N THR A 284 51.45 -5.05 30.79
CA THR A 284 51.20 -5.24 32.25
C THR A 284 50.01 -4.43 32.79
N GLY A 285 49.03 -5.03 33.48
CA GLY A 285 48.81 -6.46 33.80
C GLY A 285 47.70 -6.66 34.86
N GLY A 286 47.30 -7.91 35.11
CA GLY A 286 46.33 -8.31 36.15
C GLY A 286 44.85 -8.02 35.82
N ASP A 287 43.87 -8.80 36.26
CA ASP A 287 43.90 -10.11 36.93
C ASP A 287 42.61 -10.91 36.56
N GLY A 288 42.56 -12.20 36.89
CA GLY A 288 41.63 -13.18 36.30
C GLY A 288 40.15 -13.08 36.69
N GLY A 289 39.31 -13.77 35.90
CA GLY A 289 37.87 -13.91 36.17
C GLY A 289 37.09 -14.49 35.00
N ALA A 290 37.09 -15.82 34.84
CA ALA A 290 36.23 -16.48 33.86
C ALA A 290 34.76 -16.40 34.29
N GLY A 291 33.92 -15.76 33.48
CA GLY A 291 32.49 -15.66 33.73
C GLY A 291 31.72 -15.19 32.49
N THR A 292 31.04 -16.11 31.82
CA THR A 292 30.10 -15.80 30.72
C THR A 292 28.88 -15.09 31.29
N LYS A 293 28.78 -13.77 31.04
CA LYS A 293 27.71 -12.92 31.56
C LYS A 293 26.71 -12.60 30.44
N PRO A 294 25.46 -13.07 30.50
CA PRO A 294 24.42 -12.63 29.58
C PRO A 294 24.20 -11.11 29.72
N GLN A 295 24.14 -10.38 28.62
CA GLN A 295 23.76 -8.98 28.65
C GLN A 295 22.24 -8.85 28.72
N THR A 296 21.70 -8.73 29.93
CA THR A 296 20.29 -8.41 30.15
C THR A 296 20.09 -6.91 29.96
N GLY A 297 19.57 -6.51 28.79
CA GLY A 297 19.07 -5.16 28.58
C GLY A 297 17.80 -4.93 29.40
N SER A 298 17.83 -4.00 30.34
CA SER A 298 16.67 -3.58 31.11
C SER A 298 15.97 -2.41 30.42
N ASP A 299 14.93 -2.70 29.64
CA ASP A 299 13.84 -1.75 29.37
C ASP A 299 12.55 -2.50 28.99
N THR A 300 11.42 -2.03 29.51
CA THR A 300 10.18 -2.81 29.57
C THR A 300 9.29 -2.58 28.35
N THR A 301 9.47 -3.38 27.30
CA THR A 301 8.41 -3.64 26.29
C THR A 301 8.49 -5.07 25.76
N PRO A 302 7.43 -5.90 25.90
CA PRO A 302 7.40 -7.24 25.31
C PRO A 302 6.82 -7.18 23.89
N ASN A 303 7.67 -7.20 22.88
CA ASN A 303 7.28 -7.52 21.50
C ASN A 303 8.42 -8.26 20.78
N LEU A 304 8.36 -9.59 20.80
CA LEU A 304 9.14 -10.44 19.90
C LEU A 304 8.19 -11.10 18.89
N ALA A 305 8.64 -11.18 17.64
CA ALA A 305 7.94 -11.79 16.49
C ALA A 305 6.69 -11.05 15.97
N GLU A 306 6.83 -9.78 15.57
CA GLU A 306 5.88 -9.15 14.64
C GLU A 306 6.19 -9.53 13.19
N THR A 307 5.88 -10.78 12.82
CA THR A 307 6.03 -11.25 11.43
C THR A 307 4.80 -10.88 10.59
N GLY A 308 4.91 -9.79 9.81
CA GLY A 308 4.16 -9.61 8.57
C GLY A 308 2.63 -9.63 8.63
N GLY A 309 2.01 -8.83 9.51
CA GLY A 309 0.57 -8.63 9.53
C GLY A 309 0.09 -7.69 8.42
N SER A 310 -0.60 -8.21 7.40
CA SER A 310 -1.24 -7.36 6.37
C SER A 310 -2.46 -6.61 6.93
N SER A 311 -2.72 -5.40 6.43
CA SER A 311 -3.69 -4.43 6.97
C SER A 311 -5.17 -4.83 6.88
N THR A 312 -5.48 -6.04 6.39
CA THR A 312 -6.83 -6.61 6.28
C THR A 312 -7.25 -7.43 7.50
N THR A 313 -6.29 -7.86 8.34
CA THR A 313 -6.52 -8.68 9.54
C THR A 313 -7.59 -8.14 10.52
N PRO A 314 -7.68 -6.82 10.85
CA PRO A 314 -8.72 -6.33 11.76
C PRO A 314 -10.14 -6.45 11.19
N TYR A 315 -10.31 -6.45 9.87
CA TYR A 315 -11.62 -6.60 9.24
C TYR A 315 -12.13 -8.05 9.28
N ILE A 316 -11.24 -9.04 9.20
CA ILE A 316 -11.60 -10.45 9.35
C ILE A 316 -11.97 -10.77 10.81
N ALA A 317 -11.21 -10.23 11.78
CA ALA A 317 -11.56 -10.34 13.20
C ALA A 317 -12.90 -9.64 13.53
N GLY A 318 -13.15 -8.45 12.98
CA GLY A 318 -14.39 -7.70 13.19
C GLY A 318 -15.62 -8.36 12.55
N GLY A 319 -15.50 -8.93 11.35
CA GLY A 319 -16.60 -9.57 10.63
C GLY A 319 -17.19 -10.80 11.34
N ALA A 320 -16.34 -11.58 12.03
CA ALA A 320 -16.78 -12.77 12.76
C ALA A 320 -17.71 -12.42 13.95
N ALA A 321 -17.47 -11.31 14.63
CA ALA A 321 -18.29 -10.87 15.77
C ALA A 321 -19.73 -10.51 15.35
N LEU A 322 -19.89 -9.88 14.17
CA LEU A 322 -21.21 -9.50 13.65
C LEU A 322 -22.05 -10.73 13.28
N LEU A 323 -21.43 -11.75 12.66
CA LEU A 323 -22.11 -13.00 12.30
C LEU A 323 -22.58 -13.78 13.54
N LEU A 324 -21.79 -13.81 14.61
CA LEU A 324 -22.18 -14.42 15.88
C LEU A 324 -23.36 -13.68 16.54
N ALA A 325 -23.38 -12.35 16.50
CA ALA A 325 -24.50 -11.57 17.03
C ALA A 325 -25.82 -11.82 16.29
N ILE A 326 -25.78 -11.91 14.95
CA ILE A 326 -26.96 -12.22 14.12
C ILE A 326 -27.46 -13.65 14.37
N GLY A 327 -26.55 -14.63 14.45
CA GLY A 327 -26.88 -16.02 14.76
C GLY A 327 -27.52 -16.19 16.15
N ALA A 328 -26.98 -15.52 17.17
CA ALA A 328 -27.56 -15.52 18.51
C ALA A 328 -28.99 -14.93 18.52
N GLY A 329 -29.20 -13.80 17.82
CA GLY A 329 -30.53 -13.17 17.70
C GLY A 329 -31.59 -14.10 17.09
N ALA A 330 -31.25 -14.82 16.03
CA ALA A 330 -32.17 -15.75 15.37
C ALA A 330 -32.64 -16.89 16.30
N THR A 331 -31.74 -17.47 17.10
CA THR A 331 -32.10 -18.57 18.03
C THR A 331 -33.01 -18.12 19.19
N VAL A 332 -32.83 -16.89 19.69
CA VAL A 332 -33.69 -16.32 20.75
C VAL A 332 -35.10 -16.03 20.22
N VAL A 333 -35.22 -15.51 18.99
CA VAL A 333 -36.53 -15.26 18.35
C VAL A 333 -37.27 -16.58 18.04
N ALA A 334 -36.54 -17.62 17.61
CA ALA A 334 -37.12 -18.95 17.42
C ALA A 334 -37.66 -19.55 18.73
N ARG A 335 -36.89 -19.51 19.82
CA ARG A 335 -37.34 -20.00 21.14
C ARG A 335 -38.54 -19.23 21.71
N ARG A 336 -38.67 -17.93 21.42
CA ARG A 336 -39.86 -17.15 21.81
C ARG A 336 -41.13 -17.56 21.07
N ARG A 337 -41.03 -18.08 19.84
CA ARG A 337 -42.20 -18.59 19.10
C ARG A 337 -42.65 -19.97 19.57
N SER A 338 -41.75 -20.85 20.03
CA SER A 338 -42.12 -22.18 20.55
C SER A 338 -42.76 -22.15 21.95
N GLY A 339 -42.70 -21.03 22.68
CA GLY A 339 -43.32 -20.89 24.01
C GLY A 339 -44.77 -20.41 24.01
N GLY A 340 -45.35 -20.07 22.85
CA GLY A 340 -46.66 -19.41 22.74
C GLY A 340 -47.88 -20.33 22.58
N SER A 341 -47.76 -21.63 22.86
CA SER A 341 -48.80 -22.63 22.55
C SER A 341 -49.13 -23.56 23.72
N GLN A 342 -49.47 -22.98 24.88
CA GLN A 342 -50.44 -23.58 25.80
C GLN A 342 -51.33 -22.49 26.41
N ALA A 343 -52.53 -22.37 25.84
CA ALA A 343 -53.76 -21.85 26.43
C ALA A 343 -54.91 -22.58 25.73
#